data_AF-A0A662UPN6-F1
#
_entry.id   AF-A0A662UPN6-F1
#
_cell.length_a   1.000
_cell.length_b   1.000
_cell.length_c   1.000
_cell.angle_alpha   90.00
_cell.angle_beta   90.00
_cell.angle_gamma   90.00
#
_symmetry.space_group_name_H-M   'P 1'
#
loop_
_entity.id
_entity.type
_entity.pdbx_description
1 polymer ?
#
loop_
_entity_poly.entity_id
_entity_poly.type
_entity_poly.pdbx_seq_one_letter_code
_entity_poly.pdbx_strand_id
1 'polypeptide(L)'
;MESKGVTKIAEEYFMLGTTDFYSQLSKSEAVDPDMIFVIASTNDAANILKQAREIGLNKQFVMLGGVAQDELLELVRDATLGLVHVSYFEPTTKRPKAVAFVEAFKKKWGRPPAMYVARTYDAIWLLEK
;
A
#
# COMPACT_ATOMS: atom_id res chain seq x y z
N MET A 1 10.16 -0.94 16.42
CA MET A 1 10.19 -2.23 15.71
C MET A 1 10.87 -3.27 16.58
N GLU A 2 12.07 -3.00 17.06
CA GLU A 2 12.84 -3.91 17.93
C GLU A 2 12.11 -4.32 19.22
N SER A 3 11.43 -3.38 19.91
CA SER A 3 10.62 -3.69 21.10
C SER A 3 9.41 -4.60 20.83
N LYS A 4 9.08 -4.84 19.56
CA LYS A 4 8.04 -5.80 19.12
C LYS A 4 8.65 -7.05 18.47
N GLY A 5 9.97 -7.27 18.61
CA GLY A 5 10.67 -8.40 18.01
C GLY A 5 10.92 -8.28 16.50
N VAL A 6 10.76 -7.08 15.93
CA VAL A 6 11.02 -6.84 14.50
C VAL A 6 12.41 -6.21 14.33
N THR A 7 13.28 -6.89 13.60
CA THR A 7 14.65 -6.45 13.31
C THR A 7 14.78 -6.06 11.85
N LYS A 8 15.42 -4.93 11.56
CA LYS A 8 15.77 -4.54 10.19
C LYS A 8 17.03 -5.29 9.77
N ILE A 9 16.93 -6.17 8.78
CA ILE A 9 18.06 -6.98 8.30
C ILE A 9 18.68 -6.46 7.00
N ALA A 10 17.96 -5.63 6.24
CA ALA A 10 18.43 -4.94 5.06
C ALA A 10 17.61 -3.67 4.80
N GLU A 11 18.15 -2.78 3.97
CA GLU A 11 17.47 -1.57 3.50
C GLU A 11 17.99 -1.22 2.10
N GLU A 12 17.07 -0.93 1.19
CA GLU A 12 17.37 -0.51 -0.18
C GLU A 12 16.55 0.75 -0.51
N TYR A 13 17.06 1.56 -1.44
CA TYR A 13 16.41 2.77 -1.92
C TYR A 13 16.28 2.73 -3.44
N PHE A 14 15.28 3.45 -3.96
CA PHE A 14 15.06 3.63 -5.38
C PHE A 14 14.53 5.04 -5.65
N MET A 15 14.63 5.47 -6.91
CA MET A 15 14.12 6.76 -7.35
C MET A 15 12.65 6.63 -7.71
N LEU A 16 11.88 7.70 -7.53
CA LEU A 16 10.51 7.75 -8.02
C LEU A 16 10.49 7.51 -9.54
N GLY A 17 9.64 6.59 -10.01
CA GLY A 17 9.55 6.23 -11.43
C GLY A 17 10.59 5.21 -11.89
N THR A 18 11.30 4.55 -10.98
CA THR A 18 12.11 3.37 -11.30
C THR A 18 11.21 2.27 -11.89
N THR A 19 11.67 1.64 -12.97
CA THR A 19 10.93 0.57 -13.66
C THR A 19 11.56 -0.81 -13.49
N ASP A 20 12.84 -0.88 -13.11
CA ASP A 20 13.60 -2.12 -12.86
C ASP A 20 14.05 -2.17 -11.39
N PHE A 21 13.58 -3.21 -10.69
CA PHE A 21 13.81 -3.46 -9.28
C PHE A 21 14.50 -4.81 -9.03
N TYR A 22 14.92 -5.55 -10.08
CA TYR A 22 15.47 -6.90 -9.90
C TYR A 22 16.68 -6.92 -8.96
N SER A 23 17.56 -5.91 -9.04
CA SER A 23 18.74 -5.81 -8.17
C SER A 23 18.36 -5.70 -6.68
N GLN A 24 17.44 -4.80 -6.34
CA GLN A 24 16.96 -4.59 -4.97
C GLN A 24 16.21 -5.81 -4.45
N LEU A 25 15.39 -6.45 -5.31
CA LEU A 25 14.62 -7.63 -4.97
C LEU A 25 15.53 -8.84 -4.72
N SER A 26 16.53 -9.08 -5.57
CA SER A 26 17.49 -10.18 -5.38
C SER A 26 18.33 -10.02 -4.12
N LYS A 27 18.75 -8.79 -3.79
CA LYS A 27 19.43 -8.52 -2.50
C LYS A 27 18.51 -8.76 -1.31
N SER A 28 17.24 -8.38 -1.44
CA SER A 28 16.23 -8.63 -0.41
C SER A 28 15.96 -10.13 -0.25
N GLU A 29 15.95 -10.90 -1.33
CA GLU A 29 15.84 -12.36 -1.29
C GLU A 29 17.04 -13.01 -0.60
N ALA A 30 18.25 -12.55 -0.88
CA ALA A 30 19.49 -13.13 -0.35
C ALA A 30 19.61 -13.08 1.19
N VAL A 31 18.94 -12.13 1.83
CA VAL A 31 18.90 -12.02 3.31
C VAL A 31 17.72 -12.78 3.94
N ASP A 32 16.92 -13.46 3.11
CA ASP A 32 15.80 -14.33 3.50
C ASP A 32 14.83 -13.71 4.55
N PRO A 33 14.22 -12.55 4.27
CA PRO A 33 13.37 -11.86 5.23
C PRO A 33 12.04 -12.60 5.45
N ASP A 34 11.44 -12.43 6.62
CA ASP A 34 10.04 -12.84 6.86
C ASP A 34 9.05 -11.94 6.08
N MET A 35 9.37 -10.65 5.97
CA MET A 35 8.53 -9.65 5.31
C MET A 35 9.37 -8.54 4.68
N ILE A 36 8.82 -7.91 3.65
CA ILE A 36 9.41 -6.78 2.94
C ILE A 36 8.48 -5.58 3.06
N PHE A 37 8.97 -4.52 3.71
CA PHE A 37 8.23 -3.27 3.84
C PHE A 37 8.62 -2.29 2.73
N VAL A 38 7.65 -1.79 1.97
CA VAL A 38 7.91 -0.90 0.82
C VAL A 38 7.05 0.36 0.89
N ILE A 39 7.67 1.51 0.65
CA ILE A 39 6.97 2.77 0.41
C ILE A 39 7.15 3.13 -1.05
N ALA A 40 6.06 3.14 -1.83
CA ALA A 40 6.13 3.28 -3.29
C ALA A 40 4.94 4.06 -3.86
N SER A 41 5.12 4.63 -5.05
CA SER A 41 4.01 5.09 -5.89
C SER A 41 3.24 3.90 -6.48
N THR A 42 2.08 4.13 -7.10
CA THR A 42 1.26 3.05 -7.69
C THR A 42 2.05 2.27 -8.76
N ASN A 43 2.74 2.99 -9.65
CA ASN A 43 3.50 2.39 -10.74
C ASN A 43 4.74 1.65 -10.24
N ASP A 44 5.48 2.25 -9.30
CA ASP A 44 6.65 1.59 -8.70
C ASP A 44 6.23 0.31 -7.97
N ALA A 45 5.14 0.37 -7.18
CA ALA A 45 4.61 -0.81 -6.49
C ALA A 45 4.16 -1.91 -7.46
N ALA A 46 3.53 -1.54 -8.57
CA ALA A 46 3.14 -2.49 -9.60
C ALA A 46 4.36 -3.24 -10.19
N ASN A 47 5.41 -2.51 -10.53
CA ASN A 47 6.66 -3.08 -11.04
C ASN A 47 7.34 -3.97 -9.99
N ILE A 48 7.44 -3.51 -8.74
CA ILE A 48 8.00 -4.27 -7.61
C ILE A 48 7.28 -5.60 -7.42
N LEU A 49 5.94 -5.58 -7.32
CA LEU A 49 5.14 -6.78 -7.10
C LEU A 49 5.26 -7.76 -8.28
N LYS A 50 5.19 -7.25 -9.51
CA LYS A 50 5.33 -8.07 -10.73
C LYS A 50 6.69 -8.76 -10.77
N GLN A 51 7.77 -8.01 -10.62
CA GLN A 51 9.14 -8.53 -10.70
C GLN A 51 9.45 -9.47 -9.54
N ALA A 52 8.94 -9.20 -8.34
CA ALA A 52 9.09 -10.11 -7.20
C ALA A 52 8.45 -11.48 -7.50
N ARG A 53 7.27 -11.50 -8.14
CA ARG A 53 6.62 -12.77 -8.54
C ARG A 53 7.38 -13.48 -9.66
N GLU A 54 7.93 -12.75 -10.63
CA GLU A 54 8.73 -13.32 -11.73
C GLU A 54 9.98 -14.04 -11.24
N ILE A 55 10.67 -13.50 -10.22
CA ILE A 55 11.85 -14.16 -9.62
C ILE A 55 11.50 -15.19 -8.54
N GLY A 56 10.21 -15.39 -8.23
CA GLY A 56 9.77 -16.34 -7.21
C GLY A 56 9.87 -15.85 -5.76
N LEU A 57 10.09 -14.55 -5.55
CA LEU A 57 10.12 -13.93 -4.23
C LEU A 57 8.71 -13.81 -3.64
N ASN A 58 8.31 -14.85 -2.89
CA ASN A 58 6.97 -15.02 -2.34
C ASN A 58 6.87 -14.65 -0.85
N LYS A 59 7.69 -13.71 -0.37
CA LYS A 59 7.62 -13.19 1.01
C LYS A 59 6.39 -12.30 1.23
N GLN A 60 6.07 -12.03 2.50
CA GLN A 60 4.99 -11.11 2.86
C GLN A 60 5.39 -9.68 2.49
N PHE A 61 4.69 -9.07 1.53
CA PHE A 61 4.84 -7.65 1.24
C PHE A 61 3.90 -6.83 2.12
N VAL A 62 4.46 -5.82 2.78
CA VAL A 62 3.72 -4.80 3.51
C VAL A 62 4.01 -3.47 2.83
N MET A 63 3.00 -2.82 2.26
CA MET A 63 3.22 -1.60 1.47
C MET A 63 2.44 -0.40 2.00
N LEU A 64 3.02 0.79 1.81
CA LEU A 64 2.42 2.09 2.08
C LEU A 64 2.60 2.99 0.85
N GLY A 65 1.62 3.84 0.55
CA GLY A 65 1.71 4.81 -0.54
C GLY A 65 0.65 4.58 -1.61
N GLY A 66 1.05 4.56 -2.88
CA GLY A 66 0.15 4.41 -4.02
C GLY A 66 -0.62 3.09 -4.06
N VAL A 67 -0.25 2.12 -3.22
CA VAL A 67 -0.92 0.83 -3.10
C VAL A 67 -2.35 0.89 -2.52
N ALA A 68 -2.76 2.04 -1.99
CA ALA A 68 -4.10 2.27 -1.45
C ALA A 68 -5.18 2.48 -2.52
N GLN A 69 -4.80 2.53 -3.80
CA GLN A 69 -5.66 2.91 -4.91
C GLN A 69 -6.13 1.68 -5.69
N ASP A 70 -7.38 1.73 -6.18
CA ASP A 70 -7.94 0.67 -7.04
C ASP A 70 -7.10 0.45 -8.32
N GLU A 71 -6.43 1.51 -8.80
CA GLU A 71 -5.52 1.48 -9.96
C GLU A 71 -4.43 0.40 -9.84
N LEU A 72 -3.92 0.12 -8.64
CA LEU A 72 -2.92 -0.96 -8.46
C LEU A 72 -3.51 -2.32 -8.87
N LEU A 73 -4.77 -2.58 -8.53
CA LEU A 73 -5.46 -3.82 -8.87
C LEU A 73 -5.75 -3.91 -10.37
N GLU A 74 -5.88 -2.78 -11.06
CA GLU A 74 -6.03 -2.75 -12.52
C GLU A 74 -4.70 -3.10 -13.21
N LEU A 75 -3.58 -2.65 -12.66
CA LEU A 75 -2.24 -2.89 -13.22
C LEU A 75 -1.74 -4.32 -12.97
N VAL A 76 -1.88 -4.84 -11.75
CA VAL A 76 -1.18 -6.07 -11.32
C VAL A 76 -2.00 -6.95 -10.36
N ARG A 77 -3.31 -7.10 -10.62
CA ARG A 77 -4.26 -7.86 -9.76
C ARG A 77 -3.66 -9.11 -9.10
N ASP A 78 -3.13 -10.03 -9.89
CA ASP A 78 -2.66 -11.32 -9.38
C ASP A 78 -1.40 -11.17 -8.50
N ALA A 79 -0.53 -10.21 -8.81
CA ALA A 79 0.66 -9.93 -8.01
C ALA A 79 0.32 -9.28 -6.65
N THR A 80 -0.88 -8.67 -6.51
CA THR A 80 -1.34 -8.09 -5.24
C THR A 80 -1.89 -9.13 -4.25
N LEU A 81 -2.04 -10.40 -4.65
CA LEU A 81 -2.55 -11.44 -3.75
C LEU A 81 -1.63 -11.59 -2.52
N GLY A 82 -2.24 -11.52 -1.33
CA GLY A 82 -1.53 -11.55 -0.05
C GLY A 82 -0.88 -10.23 0.37
N LEU A 83 -0.99 -9.16 -0.42
CA LEU A 83 -0.46 -7.84 -0.06
C LEU A 83 -1.14 -7.32 1.21
N VAL A 84 -0.34 -6.92 2.20
CA VAL A 84 -0.82 -6.14 3.33
C VAL A 84 -0.55 -4.66 3.05
N HIS A 85 -1.61 -3.86 3.01
CA HIS A 85 -1.50 -2.43 2.82
C HIS A 85 -1.70 -1.69 4.14
N VAL A 86 -0.81 -0.75 4.44
CA VAL A 86 -0.90 0.13 5.60
C VAL A 86 -1.85 1.29 5.30
N SER A 87 -3.03 1.26 5.89
CA SER A 87 -4.03 2.34 5.77
C SER A 87 -4.21 3.12 7.06
N TYR A 88 -4.48 4.43 6.95
CA TYR A 88 -4.95 5.28 8.06
C TYR A 88 -6.47 5.49 8.05
N PHE A 89 -7.20 4.88 7.10
CA PHE A 89 -8.66 4.91 7.05
C PHE A 89 -9.22 3.56 6.58
N GLU A 90 -10.20 3.05 7.30
CA GLU A 90 -10.87 1.80 7.00
C GLU A 90 -12.34 2.07 6.66
N PRO A 91 -12.79 1.87 5.41
CA PRO A 91 -14.17 2.11 4.99
C PRO A 91 -15.22 1.28 5.73
N THR A 92 -14.82 0.17 6.36
CA THR A 92 -15.69 -0.67 7.21
C THR A 92 -15.73 -0.22 8.67
N THR A 93 -15.14 0.93 9.00
CA THR A 93 -15.12 1.48 10.36
C THR A 93 -16.53 1.71 10.92
N LYS A 94 -16.71 1.41 12.21
CA LYS A 94 -17.99 1.62 12.94
C LYS A 94 -18.09 3.01 13.60
N ARG A 95 -17.12 3.91 13.37
CA ARG A 95 -17.12 5.25 13.95
C ARG A 95 -18.27 6.07 13.34
N PRO A 96 -19.25 6.55 14.14
CA PRO A 96 -20.48 7.14 13.59
C PRO A 96 -20.25 8.26 12.56
N LYS A 97 -19.29 9.16 12.81
CA LYS A 97 -18.94 10.24 11.87
C LYS A 97 -18.38 9.75 10.54
N ALA A 98 -17.63 8.65 10.56
CA ALA A 98 -17.04 8.09 9.35
C ALA A 98 -18.05 7.27 8.54
N VAL A 99 -19.03 6.63 9.20
CA VAL A 99 -20.10 5.86 8.51
C VAL A 99 -20.88 6.75 7.55
N ALA A 100 -21.33 7.94 8.00
CA ALA A 100 -22.07 8.87 7.16
C ALA A 100 -21.27 9.34 5.93
N PHE A 101 -19.97 9.62 6.12
CA PHE A 101 -19.07 9.95 5.02
C PHE A 101 -18.94 8.78 4.01
N VAL A 102 -18.73 7.55 4.50
CA VAL A 102 -18.60 6.36 3.63
C VAL A 102 -19.88 6.12 2.84
N GLU A 103 -21.04 6.21 3.46
CA GLU A 103 -22.34 6.02 2.79
C GLU A 103 -22.58 7.09 1.73
N ALA A 104 -22.34 8.37 2.05
CA ALA A 104 -22.48 9.47 1.10
C ALA A 104 -21.51 9.32 -0.09
N PHE A 105 -20.26 8.93 0.19
CA PHE A 105 -19.26 8.70 -0.85
C PHE A 105 -19.65 7.53 -1.76
N LYS A 106 -20.05 6.39 -1.17
CA LYS A 106 -20.53 5.21 -1.93
C LYS A 106 -21.74 5.55 -2.80
N LYS A 107 -22.70 6.32 -2.29
CA LYS A 107 -23.88 6.76 -3.04
C LYS A 107 -23.50 7.60 -4.27
N LYS A 108 -22.45 8.41 -4.17
CA LYS A 108 -22.00 9.29 -5.26
C LYS A 108 -21.10 8.59 -6.29
N TRP A 109 -20.22 7.70 -5.84
CA TRP A 109 -19.14 7.15 -6.67
C TRP A 109 -19.19 5.64 -6.88
N GLY A 110 -20.16 4.93 -6.29
CA GLY A 110 -20.35 3.49 -6.45
C GLY A 110 -19.30 2.62 -5.76
N ARG A 111 -18.35 3.21 -5.03
CA ARG A 111 -17.25 2.50 -4.35
C ARG A 111 -16.92 3.14 -2.99
N PRO A 112 -16.31 2.41 -2.04
CA PRO A 112 -15.83 3.01 -0.80
C PRO A 112 -14.72 4.05 -1.04
N PRO A 113 -14.58 5.06 -0.18
CA PRO A 113 -13.48 6.02 -0.29
C PRO A 113 -12.15 5.37 0.13
N ALA A 114 -11.11 5.58 -0.67
CA ALA A 114 -9.74 5.26 -0.28
C ALA A 114 -9.23 6.24 0.79
N MET A 115 -8.14 5.86 1.47
CA MET A 115 -7.59 6.63 2.59
C MET A 115 -7.24 8.07 2.24
N TYR A 116 -6.68 8.32 1.05
CA TYR A 116 -6.35 9.68 0.61
C TYR A 116 -7.59 10.56 0.46
N VAL A 117 -8.71 9.98 0.03
CA VAL A 117 -9.98 10.71 -0.08
C VAL A 117 -10.53 11.05 1.30
N ALA A 118 -10.47 10.11 2.24
CA ALA A 118 -10.86 10.35 3.62
C ALA A 118 -10.01 11.46 4.27
N ARG A 119 -8.70 11.47 4.03
CA ARG A 119 -7.80 12.53 4.50
C ARG A 119 -8.19 13.90 3.94
N THR A 120 -8.45 14.00 2.65
CA THR A 120 -8.86 15.27 2.03
C THR A 120 -10.19 15.75 2.58
N TYR A 121 -11.14 14.84 2.81
CA TYR A 121 -12.42 15.16 3.46
C TYR A 121 -12.21 15.72 4.88
N ASP A 122 -11.40 15.05 5.70
CA ASP A 122 -11.08 15.52 7.06
C ASP A 122 -10.39 16.90 7.05
N ALA A 123 -9.50 17.16 6.08
CA ALA A 123 -8.83 18.44 5.95
C ALA A 123 -9.79 19.59 5.62
N ILE A 124 -10.75 19.36 4.71
CA ILE A 124 -11.78 20.36 4.38
C ILE A 124 -12.70 20.58 5.58
N TRP A 125 -13.11 19.51 6.26
CA TRP A 125 -13.96 19.60 7.45
C TRP A 125 -13.29 20.37 8.60
N LEU A 126 -11.97 20.28 8.73
CA LEU A 126 -11.21 21.05 9.70
C LEU A 126 -11.19 22.55 9.38
N LEU A 127 -11.17 22.92 8.09
CA LEU A 127 -11.15 24.32 7.63
C LEU A 127 -12.54 24.98 7.64
N GLU A 128 -13.61 24.20 7.61
CA GLU A 128 -15.00 24.71 7.70
C GLU A 128 -15.38 25.15 9.13
N LYS A 129 -14.55 24.83 10.13
CA LYS A 129 -14.70 25.25 11.52
C LYS A 129 -13.91 26.50 11.85
#